data_AF-A0A182T629-F1
#
_entry.id   AF-A0A182T629-F1
#
_cell.length_a   1.000
_cell.length_b   1.000
_cell.length_c   1.000
_cell.angle_alpha   90.00
_cell.angle_beta   90.00
_cell.angle_gamma   90.00
#
_symmetry.space_group_name_H-M   'P 1'
#
loop_
_entity.id
_entity.type
_entity.pdbx_description
1 polymer ?
#
loop_
_entity_poly.entity_id
_entity_poly.type
_entity_poly.pdbx_seq_one_letter_code
_entity_poly.pdbx_strand_id
1 'polypeptide(L)'
;MHSGALILSGLSVFVAYCQTVTAQFNTCTGGEMCINIRDCERFSPHHNQPAKWSASLRDDFRKRVCQREKSNGISIFKVCCAAPSVQADEASRKRGLELLDLEHCGSYTDDKISFGQDAKLFQFPWMALLRGKTGSFFCGGTLINDRYVLTAAHCIVNNDV
;
A
#
# COMPACT_ATOMS: atom_id res chain seq x y z
N MET A 1 67.93 -47.12 17.71
CA MET A 1 67.48 -46.70 16.37
C MET A 1 65.96 -46.77 16.34
N HIS A 2 65.32 -45.64 16.03
CA HIS A 2 63.93 -45.38 15.55
C HIS A 2 62.76 -46.12 16.26
N SER A 3 61.91 -45.44 17.05
CA SER A 3 60.77 -44.58 16.66
C SER A 3 59.76 -45.23 15.70
N GLY A 4 58.53 -45.39 16.18
CA GLY A 4 57.37 -45.78 15.38
C GLY A 4 56.07 -45.47 16.13
N ALA A 5 55.72 -44.19 16.24
CA ALA A 5 54.39 -43.76 16.69
C ALA A 5 53.40 -43.85 15.52
N LEU A 6 52.33 -44.62 15.70
CA LEU A 6 51.22 -44.71 14.76
C LEU A 6 50.40 -43.41 14.80
N ILE A 7 50.48 -42.61 13.73
CA ILE A 7 49.66 -41.40 13.55
C ILE A 7 48.36 -41.82 12.85
N LEU A 8 47.26 -41.87 13.62
CA LEU A 8 45.89 -41.95 13.08
C LEU A 8 45.52 -40.57 12.52
N SER A 9 45.63 -40.38 11.20
CA SER A 9 45.19 -39.17 10.52
C SER A 9 43.67 -39.14 10.41
N GLY A 10 43.00 -38.45 11.35
CA GLY A 10 41.58 -38.13 11.24
C GLY A 10 41.34 -37.10 10.13
N LEU A 11 40.64 -37.50 9.07
CA LEU A 11 40.14 -36.58 8.04
C LEU A 11 38.97 -35.78 8.61
N SER A 12 39.25 -34.58 9.11
CA SER A 12 38.22 -33.61 9.51
C SER A 12 37.51 -33.07 8.27
N VAL A 13 36.33 -33.60 7.97
CA VAL A 13 35.46 -33.09 6.91
C VAL A 13 34.76 -31.83 7.43
N PHE A 14 35.24 -30.65 7.02
CA PHE A 14 34.56 -29.39 7.28
C PHE A 14 33.38 -29.23 6.31
N VAL A 15 32.18 -29.57 6.78
CA VAL A 15 30.94 -29.30 6.03
C VAL A 15 30.63 -27.80 6.17
N ALA A 16 30.86 -27.04 5.10
CA ALA A 16 30.49 -25.62 5.04
C ALA A 16 28.97 -25.50 4.88
N TYR A 17 28.27 -25.16 5.97
CA TYR A 17 26.85 -24.81 5.93
C TYR A 17 26.70 -23.38 5.41
N CYS A 18 26.24 -23.21 4.17
CA CYS A 18 25.84 -21.90 3.65
C CYS A 18 24.42 -21.59 4.13
N GLN A 19 24.28 -20.81 5.20
CA GLN A 19 22.95 -20.33 5.60
C GLN A 19 22.49 -19.22 4.65
N THR A 20 21.36 -19.43 3.99
CA THR A 20 20.70 -18.38 3.21
C THR A 20 20.18 -17.31 4.16
N VAL A 21 20.79 -16.13 4.15
CA VAL A 21 20.29 -14.98 4.92
C VAL A 21 19.03 -14.45 4.23
N THR A 22 17.86 -14.84 4.72
CA THR A 22 16.60 -14.19 4.33
C THR A 22 16.61 -12.76 4.88
N ALA A 23 16.30 -11.77 4.03
CA ALA A 23 16.22 -10.37 4.47
C ALA A 23 15.20 -10.25 5.61
N GLN A 24 15.67 -9.87 6.80
CA GLN A 24 14.84 -9.68 7.98
C GLN A 24 14.25 -8.26 7.93
N PHE A 25 12.95 -8.17 7.68
CA PHE A 25 12.22 -6.90 7.73
C PHE A 25 11.78 -6.57 9.15
N ASN A 26 11.63 -5.29 9.46
CA ASN A 26 11.19 -4.85 10.78
C ASN A 26 9.68 -5.01 10.96
N THR A 27 9.26 -5.45 12.14
CA THR A 27 7.86 -5.38 12.56
C THR A 27 7.59 -3.99 13.13
N CYS A 28 6.57 -3.30 12.63
CA CYS A 28 6.21 -1.97 13.13
C CYS A 28 5.57 -2.07 14.51
N THR A 29 5.95 -1.16 15.41
CA THR A 29 5.49 -1.13 16.82
C THR A 29 5.04 0.28 17.20
N GLY A 30 4.29 0.43 18.30
CA GLY A 30 3.97 1.75 18.84
C GLY A 30 3.00 2.58 17.98
N GLY A 31 2.00 1.93 17.36
CA GLY A 31 1.00 2.61 16.52
C GLY A 31 1.48 2.95 15.10
N GLU A 32 2.69 2.52 14.73
CA GLU A 32 3.19 2.62 13.37
C GLU A 32 2.59 1.53 12.46
N MET A 33 2.33 1.89 11.20
CA MET A 33 1.89 0.97 10.15
C MET A 33 2.99 0.80 9.10
N CYS A 34 3.00 -0.38 8.47
CA CYS A 34 3.90 -0.68 7.35
C CYS A 34 3.31 -0.12 6.04
N ILE A 35 3.63 1.14 5.74
CA ILE A 35 3.06 1.89 4.60
C ILE A 35 4.10 2.13 3.50
N ASN A 36 3.64 2.55 2.32
CA ASN A 36 4.55 2.92 1.23
C ASN A 36 5.45 4.08 1.68
N ILE A 37 6.75 4.05 1.31
CA ILE A 37 7.66 5.15 1.61
C ILE A 37 7.16 6.51 1.09
N ARG A 38 6.38 6.52 -0.01
CA ARG A 38 5.76 7.72 -0.58
C ARG A 38 4.72 8.36 0.33
N ASP A 39 4.09 7.55 1.19
CA ASP A 39 3.03 7.98 2.10
C ASP A 39 3.57 8.34 3.49
N CYS A 40 4.89 8.23 3.70
CA CYS A 40 5.54 8.53 4.97
C CYS A 40 6.20 9.91 4.93
N GLU A 41 5.59 10.89 5.61
CA GLU A 41 6.09 12.28 5.67
C GLU A 41 7.55 12.39 6.13
N ARG A 42 7.99 11.47 6.99
CA ARG A 42 9.36 11.39 7.50
C ARG A 42 10.43 11.30 6.41
N PHE A 43 10.11 10.74 5.25
CA PHE A 43 11.01 10.64 4.09
C PHE A 43 10.67 11.63 2.97
N SER A 44 9.66 12.48 3.15
CA SER A 44 9.32 13.57 2.23
C SER A 44 10.31 14.75 2.34
N PRO A 45 10.55 15.55 1.30
CA PRO A 45 10.10 15.40 -0.10
C PRO A 45 11.02 14.49 -0.93
N HIS A 46 12.11 14.01 -0.36
CA HIS A 46 13.17 13.31 -1.09
C HIS A 46 12.99 11.79 -1.14
N HIS A 47 11.82 11.24 -0.85
CA HIS A 47 11.58 9.80 -0.82
C HIS A 47 11.94 9.09 -2.15
N ASN A 48 11.88 9.83 -3.28
CA ASN A 48 12.28 9.35 -4.61
C ASN A 48 13.76 9.65 -4.98
N GLN A 49 14.55 10.23 -4.08
CA GLN A 49 15.92 10.68 -4.35
C GLN A 49 16.90 10.21 -3.26
N PRO A 50 17.16 8.90 -3.13
CA PRO A 50 18.01 8.36 -2.06
C PRO A 50 19.45 8.90 -2.07
N ALA A 51 19.94 9.34 -3.24
CA ALA A 51 21.24 9.97 -3.39
C ALA A 51 21.37 11.29 -2.61
N LYS A 52 20.25 12.00 -2.37
CA LYS A 52 20.22 13.25 -1.60
C LYS A 52 20.11 13.04 -0.10
N TRP A 53 19.91 11.81 0.36
CA TRP A 53 19.70 11.55 1.79
C TRP A 53 21.01 11.67 2.56
N SER A 54 20.92 12.31 3.73
CA SER A 54 22.01 12.29 4.71
C SER A 54 22.31 10.87 5.17
N ALA A 55 23.49 10.66 5.76
CA ALA A 55 23.85 9.36 6.31
C ALA A 55 22.86 8.87 7.38
N SER A 56 22.39 9.78 8.25
CA SER A 56 21.40 9.48 9.27
C SER A 56 20.05 9.08 8.68
N LEU A 57 19.59 9.77 7.62
CA LEU A 57 18.31 9.45 6.98
C LEU A 57 18.36 8.09 6.28
N ARG A 58 19.49 7.72 5.68
CA ARG A 58 19.69 6.39 5.10
C ARG A 58 19.70 5.29 6.16
N ASP A 59 20.30 5.55 7.33
CA ASP A 59 20.32 4.59 8.44
C ASP A 59 18.93 4.40 9.04
N ASP A 60 18.20 5.50 9.25
CA ASP A 60 16.82 5.49 9.72
C ASP A 60 15.89 4.76 8.74
N PHE A 61 16.06 4.99 7.42
CA PHE A 61 15.35 4.22 6.40
C PHE A 61 15.57 2.71 6.54
N ARG A 62 16.83 2.26 6.63
CA ARG A 62 17.17 0.83 6.77
C ARG A 62 16.54 0.21 8.02
N LYS A 63 16.54 0.93 9.13
CA LYS A 63 15.95 0.50 10.40
C LYS A 63 14.43 0.47 10.39
N ARG A 64 13.79 1.15 9.43
CA ARG A 64 12.33 1.23 9.32
C ARG A 64 11.76 0.37 8.21
N VAL A 65 12.56 -0.20 7.30
CA VAL A 65 12.02 -1.05 6.23
C VAL A 65 11.29 -2.26 6.84
N CYS A 66 10.01 -2.39 6.52
CA CYS A 66 9.12 -3.42 7.04
C CYS A 66 8.62 -4.38 5.95
N GLN A 67 8.67 -3.98 4.68
CA GLN A 67 8.37 -4.86 3.56
C GLN A 67 9.03 -4.35 2.27
N ARG A 68 9.19 -5.24 1.29
CA ARG A 68 9.57 -4.90 -0.08
C ARG A 68 8.63 -5.59 -1.06
N GLU A 69 8.02 -4.82 -1.94
CA GLU A 69 7.16 -5.31 -3.01
C GLU A 69 7.85 -5.11 -4.36
N LYS A 70 7.59 -6.01 -5.32
CA LYS A 70 8.04 -5.84 -6.70
C LYS A 70 6.83 -5.43 -7.55
N SER A 71 6.91 -4.27 -8.18
CA SER A 71 5.91 -3.81 -9.15
C SER A 71 6.62 -3.44 -10.45
N ASN A 72 6.31 -4.12 -11.55
CA ASN A 72 6.92 -3.90 -12.86
C ASN A 72 8.46 -3.89 -12.86
N GLY A 73 9.08 -4.79 -12.09
CA GLY A 73 10.54 -4.87 -11.95
C GLY A 73 11.16 -3.81 -11.01
N ILE A 74 10.37 -2.85 -10.54
CA ILE A 74 10.78 -1.83 -9.56
C ILE A 74 10.54 -2.37 -8.15
N SER A 75 11.55 -2.25 -7.29
CA SER A 75 11.40 -2.56 -5.86
C SER A 75 10.76 -1.36 -5.15
N ILE A 76 9.55 -1.55 -4.64
CA ILE A 76 8.84 -0.58 -3.81
C ILE A 76 9.09 -0.97 -2.35
N PHE A 77 9.68 -0.06 -1.57
CA PHE A 77 9.93 -0.26 -0.16
C PHE A 77 8.77 0.28 0.68
N LYS A 78 8.36 -0.49 1.68
CA LYS A 78 7.48 -0.05 2.75
C LYS A 78 8.28 0.16 4.02
N VAL A 79 7.89 1.16 4.80
CA VAL A 79 8.57 1.54 6.03
C VAL A 79 7.57 1.67 7.18
N CYS A 80 8.03 1.38 8.40
CA CYS A 80 7.31 1.71 9.61
C CYS A 80 7.27 3.22 9.77
N CYS A 81 6.07 3.75 9.61
CA CYS A 81 5.76 5.15 9.80
C CYS A 81 4.57 5.22 10.76
N ALA A 82 4.42 6.33 11.49
CA ALA A 82 3.17 6.58 12.20
C ALA A 82 2.01 6.31 11.23
N ALA A 83 1.01 5.53 11.68
CA ALA A 83 -0.25 5.52 10.95
C ALA A 83 -0.59 6.99 10.68
N PRO A 84 -0.92 7.40 9.43
CA PRO A 84 -1.52 8.71 9.23
C PRO A 84 -2.64 8.75 10.25
N SER A 85 -2.47 9.60 11.26
CA SER A 85 -3.31 9.58 12.43
C SER A 85 -4.73 9.69 11.89
N VAL A 86 -5.66 8.88 12.39
CA VAL A 86 -7.09 9.08 12.09
C VAL A 86 -7.54 10.48 12.56
N GLN A 87 -6.69 11.18 13.32
CA GLN A 87 -6.56 12.63 13.24
C GLN A 87 -5.97 12.97 11.87
N ALA A 88 -6.77 12.83 10.80
CA ALA A 88 -6.43 13.44 9.52
C ALA A 88 -6.10 14.88 9.89
N ASP A 89 -4.85 15.28 9.67
CA ASP A 89 -4.49 16.67 9.91
C ASP A 89 -5.56 17.51 9.19
N GLU A 90 -6.01 18.59 9.84
CA GLU A 90 -7.10 19.39 9.30
C GLU A 90 -6.83 19.80 7.85
N ALA A 91 -5.56 19.99 7.46
CA ALA A 91 -5.15 20.24 6.08
C ALA A 91 -5.35 19.02 5.16
N SER A 92 -5.06 17.81 5.59
CA SER A 92 -5.33 16.57 4.83
C SER A 92 -6.82 16.31 4.64
N ARG A 93 -7.64 16.48 5.69
CA ARG A 93 -9.11 16.43 5.58
C ARG A 93 -9.63 17.52 4.65
N LYS A 94 -9.12 18.74 4.81
CA LYS A 94 -9.47 19.89 3.96
C LYS A 94 -9.14 19.61 2.50
N ARG A 95 -7.97 19.08 2.18
CA ARG A 95 -7.58 18.73 0.80
C ARG A 95 -8.49 17.67 0.19
N GLY A 96 -8.91 16.66 0.96
CA GLY A 96 -9.88 15.67 0.49
C GLY A 96 -11.27 16.27 0.22
N LEU A 97 -11.74 17.15 1.11
CA LEU A 97 -13.02 17.86 0.95
C LEU A 97 -12.99 18.88 -0.18
N GLU A 98 -11.86 19.53 -0.43
CA GLU A 98 -11.65 20.47 -1.56
C GLU A 98 -11.86 19.79 -2.93
N LEU A 99 -11.78 18.45 -3.00
CA LEU A 99 -12.08 17.70 -4.23
C LEU A 99 -13.58 17.52 -4.49
N LEU A 100 -14.43 17.75 -3.49
CA LEU A 100 -15.87 17.49 -3.57
C LEU A 100 -16.61 18.79 -3.88
N ASP A 101 -17.46 18.75 -4.89
CA ASP A 101 -18.44 19.81 -5.13
C ASP A 101 -19.61 19.61 -4.17
N LEU A 102 -19.57 20.27 -3.02
CA LEU A 102 -20.62 20.14 -2.00
C LEU A 102 -21.87 20.97 -2.32
N GLU A 103 -21.80 21.89 -3.29
CA GLU A 103 -22.89 22.79 -3.64
C GLU A 103 -23.75 22.24 -4.79
N HIS A 104 -23.14 21.55 -5.76
CA HIS A 104 -23.83 21.02 -6.95
C HIS A 104 -23.77 19.49 -7.05
N CYS A 105 -23.79 18.78 -5.92
CA CYS A 105 -23.89 17.32 -5.87
C CYS A 105 -25.26 16.82 -5.40
N GLY A 106 -25.57 15.56 -5.70
CA GLY A 106 -26.64 14.83 -5.02
C GLY A 106 -28.05 15.38 -5.21
N SER A 107 -28.29 16.22 -6.22
CA SER A 107 -29.60 16.81 -6.49
C SER A 107 -30.63 15.72 -6.85
N TYR A 108 -31.37 15.28 -5.84
CA TYR A 108 -32.48 14.34 -5.95
C TYR A 108 -33.49 14.65 -4.86
N THR A 109 -34.74 14.81 -5.28
CA THR A 109 -35.81 15.38 -4.43
C THR A 109 -36.96 14.41 -4.18
N ASP A 110 -36.88 13.18 -4.69
CA ASP A 110 -37.95 12.20 -4.46
C ASP A 110 -37.83 11.59 -3.05
N ASP A 111 -38.98 11.19 -2.53
CA ASP A 111 -39.09 10.49 -1.25
C ASP A 111 -38.33 9.16 -1.24
N LYS A 112 -38.13 8.64 -0.01
CA LYS A 112 -37.59 7.29 0.18
C LYS A 112 -38.41 6.27 -0.61
N ILE A 113 -37.70 5.42 -1.33
CA ILE A 113 -38.31 4.40 -2.19
C ILE A 113 -39.10 3.40 -1.33
N SER A 114 -40.41 3.31 -1.58
CA SER A 114 -41.26 2.20 -1.14
C SER A 114 -41.93 1.59 -2.37
N PHE A 115 -42.02 0.25 -2.44
CA PHE A 115 -42.54 -0.47 -3.62
C PHE A 115 -41.88 -0.02 -4.94
N GLY A 116 -40.55 0.03 -4.94
CA GLY A 116 -39.75 0.67 -5.98
C GLY A 116 -40.07 0.22 -7.42
N GLN A 117 -39.82 1.12 -8.35
CA GLN A 117 -39.93 0.93 -9.79
C GLN A 117 -38.55 1.13 -10.42
N ASP A 118 -38.40 0.72 -11.68
CA ASP A 118 -37.18 0.97 -12.44
C ASP A 118 -36.87 2.48 -12.48
N ALA A 119 -35.58 2.80 -12.37
CA ALA A 119 -35.11 4.17 -12.39
C ALA A 119 -35.38 4.81 -13.77
N LYS A 120 -35.84 6.06 -13.77
CA LYS A 120 -35.96 6.85 -15.00
C LYS A 120 -34.58 7.19 -15.55
N LEU A 121 -34.53 7.49 -16.86
CA LEU A 121 -33.33 8.00 -17.49
C LEU A 121 -32.85 9.27 -16.75
N PHE A 122 -31.56 9.29 -16.39
CA PHE A 122 -30.91 10.36 -15.64
C PHE A 122 -31.42 10.60 -14.20
N GLN A 123 -32.20 9.67 -13.62
CA GLN A 123 -32.70 9.84 -12.24
C GLN A 123 -31.57 9.84 -11.19
N PHE A 124 -30.51 9.06 -11.43
CA PHE A 124 -29.35 8.97 -10.55
C PHE A 124 -28.07 9.16 -11.36
N PRO A 125 -27.74 10.41 -11.75
CA PRO A 125 -26.69 10.68 -12.73
C PRO A 125 -25.27 10.34 -12.23
N TRP A 126 -25.09 10.16 -10.91
CA TRP A 126 -23.82 9.75 -10.31
C TRP A 126 -23.58 8.23 -10.37
N MET A 127 -24.52 7.42 -10.83
CA MET A 127 -24.33 5.96 -10.89
C MET A 127 -23.25 5.60 -11.91
N ALA A 128 -22.18 4.94 -11.44
CA ALA A 128 -21.09 4.47 -12.28
C ALA A 128 -21.11 2.94 -12.40
N LEU A 129 -20.84 2.47 -13.61
CA LEU A 129 -20.74 1.05 -13.94
C LEU A 129 -19.27 0.71 -14.18
N LEU A 130 -18.70 -0.18 -13.35
CA LEU A 130 -17.32 -0.64 -13.51
C LEU A 130 -17.28 -1.89 -14.39
N ARG A 131 -16.45 -1.84 -15.45
CA ARG A 131 -16.30 -2.92 -16.43
C ARG A 131 -14.88 -3.47 -16.44
N GLY A 132 -14.79 -4.80 -16.55
CA GLY A 132 -13.52 -5.48 -16.77
C GLY A 132 -13.00 -5.27 -18.18
N LYS A 133 -11.79 -5.78 -18.46
CA LYS A 133 -11.15 -5.66 -19.79
C LYS A 133 -11.99 -6.25 -20.93
N THR A 134 -12.81 -7.25 -20.63
CA THR A 134 -13.72 -7.92 -21.57
C THR A 134 -15.04 -7.17 -21.75
N GLY A 135 -15.24 -6.04 -21.06
CA GLY A 135 -16.47 -5.25 -21.11
C GLY A 135 -17.58 -5.74 -20.18
N SER A 136 -17.38 -6.84 -19.45
CA SER A 136 -18.36 -7.34 -18.48
C SER A 136 -18.44 -6.43 -17.25
N PHE A 137 -19.67 -6.18 -16.80
CA PHE A 137 -19.94 -5.53 -15.52
C PHE A 137 -19.47 -6.43 -14.36
N PHE A 138 -18.90 -5.83 -13.33
CA PHE A 138 -18.53 -6.57 -12.11
C PHE A 138 -18.79 -5.81 -10.81
N CYS A 139 -18.82 -4.47 -10.83
CA CYS A 139 -19.11 -3.64 -9.65
C CYS A 139 -19.75 -2.30 -10.04
N GLY A 140 -20.42 -1.67 -9.06
CA GLY A 140 -20.88 -0.29 -9.15
C GLY A 140 -19.88 0.72 -8.58
N GLY A 141 -20.22 1.99 -8.73
CA GLY A 141 -19.57 3.10 -8.05
C GLY A 141 -20.42 4.37 -8.10
N THR A 142 -19.94 5.43 -7.47
CA THR A 142 -20.59 6.75 -7.41
C THR A 142 -19.61 7.80 -7.92
N LEU A 143 -19.99 8.57 -8.93
CA LEU A 143 -19.24 9.75 -9.38
C LEU A 143 -19.29 10.81 -8.28
N ILE A 144 -18.13 11.23 -7.77
CA ILE A 144 -18.02 12.18 -6.65
C ILE A 144 -17.48 13.56 -7.08
N ASN A 145 -16.93 13.67 -8.29
CA ASN A 145 -16.58 14.90 -9.00
C ASN A 145 -16.29 14.60 -10.49
N ASP A 146 -15.69 15.54 -11.22
CA ASP A 146 -15.38 15.44 -12.65
C ASP A 146 -14.38 14.34 -13.04
N ARG A 147 -13.62 13.79 -12.07
CA ARG A 147 -12.49 12.88 -12.33
C ARG A 147 -12.48 11.59 -11.51
N TYR A 148 -13.31 11.49 -10.47
CA TYR A 148 -13.21 10.42 -9.49
C TYR A 148 -14.55 9.71 -9.28
N VAL A 149 -14.47 8.37 -9.27
CA VAL A 149 -15.56 7.46 -8.89
C VAL A 149 -15.18 6.78 -7.58
N LEU A 150 -16.05 6.89 -6.59
CA LEU A 150 -15.96 6.15 -5.33
C LEU A 150 -16.51 4.74 -5.50
N THR A 151 -15.78 3.74 -5.01
CA THR A 151 -16.20 2.32 -5.01
C THR A 151 -15.56 1.57 -3.84
N ALA A 152 -15.91 0.30 -3.66
CA ALA A 152 -15.34 -0.56 -2.64
C ALA A 152 -13.93 -1.03 -3.03
N ALA A 153 -13.02 -1.15 -2.05
CA ALA A 153 -11.67 -1.61 -2.30
C ALA A 153 -11.60 -3.03 -2.92
N HIS A 154 -12.53 -3.92 -2.55
CA HIS A 154 -12.60 -5.27 -3.12
C HIS A 154 -12.97 -5.26 -4.62
N CYS A 155 -13.65 -4.22 -5.12
CA CYS A 155 -13.89 -4.08 -6.55
C CYS A 155 -12.61 -3.83 -7.35
N ILE A 156 -11.47 -3.55 -6.70
CA ILE A 156 -10.21 -3.21 -7.38
C ILE A 156 -9.06 -4.14 -6.99
N VAL A 157 -8.94 -4.50 -5.70
CA VAL A 157 -7.73 -5.13 -5.18
C VAL A 157 -7.82 -6.66 -5.15
N ASN A 158 -9.02 -7.24 -5.03
CA ASN A 158 -9.27 -8.68 -5.17
C ASN A 158 -10.72 -8.82 -5.61
N ASN A 159 -11.00 -9.03 -6.90
CA ASN A 159 -12.35 -9.12 -7.48
C ASN A 159 -13.15 -10.35 -6.96
N ASP A 160 -13.18 -10.57 -5.65
CA ASP A 160 -13.89 -11.62 -4.93
C ASP A 160 -15.36 -11.23 -4.78
N VAL A 161 -16.00 -10.93 -5.92
CA VAL A 161 -17.45 -10.67 -6.03
C VAL A 161 -18.16 -11.96 -6.42
#